data_AF-A0A2S1PN31-F1
#
_entry.id   AF-A0A2S1PN31-F1
#
_cell.length_a   1.000
_cell.length_b   1.000
_cell.length_c   1.000
_cell.angle_alpha   90.00
_cell.angle_beta   90.00
_cell.angle_gamma   90.00
#
_symmetry.space_group_name_H-M   'P 1'
#
loop_
_entity.id
_entity.type
_entity.pdbx_description
1 polymer ?
#
loop_
_entity_poly.entity_id
_entity_poly.type
_entity_poly.pdbx_seq_one_letter_code
_entity_poly.pdbx_strand_id
1 'polypeptide(L)'
;MSDSKRTNLHAQENFYRPILEYRSASILLICSVSMLYMGLSSDGLDIAPIVLFTSILLFLLCLYRCKTAAPFLMAHWRVFKRHFMFVSLDSLRVINKSNFFSNERKYRQLVDWPPESPDNQYHLNK
;
A
#
# COMPACT_ATOMS: atom_id res chain seq x y z
N MET A 1 -33.84 -0.94 17.69
CA MET A 1 -33.45 -1.95 16.70
C MET A 1 -31.94 -2.12 16.83
N SER A 2 -31.49 -3.11 17.61
CA SER A 2 -30.05 -3.33 17.83
C SER A 2 -29.51 -4.11 16.63
N ASP A 3 -28.78 -3.42 15.76
CA ASP A 3 -28.13 -4.06 14.61
C ASP A 3 -27.23 -5.21 15.07
N SER A 4 -27.54 -6.39 14.56
CA SER A 4 -26.91 -7.65 14.94
C SER A 4 -25.43 -7.65 14.55
N LYS A 5 -24.54 -7.63 15.55
CA LYS A 5 -23.06 -7.78 15.46
C LYS A 5 -22.56 -9.07 14.76
N ARG A 6 -23.46 -9.91 14.23
CA ARG A 6 -23.17 -11.28 13.75
C ARG A 6 -22.45 -11.37 12.40
N THR A 7 -22.30 -10.26 11.68
CA THR A 7 -21.63 -10.24 10.36
C THR A 7 -20.15 -9.88 10.40
N ASN A 8 -19.62 -9.43 11.54
CA ASN A 8 -18.24 -8.93 11.63
C ASN A 8 -17.17 -10.02 11.87
N LEU A 9 -17.53 -11.19 12.40
CA LEU A 9 -16.52 -12.18 12.80
C LEU A 9 -15.83 -12.83 11.59
N HIS A 10 -16.59 -13.25 10.58
CA HIS A 10 -16.04 -13.82 9.35
C HIS A 10 -15.25 -12.79 8.52
N ALA A 11 -15.72 -11.54 8.49
CA ALA A 11 -15.01 -10.45 7.83
C ALA A 11 -13.70 -10.13 8.55
N GLN A 12 -13.70 -10.14 9.89
CA GLN A 12 -12.52 -9.95 10.72
C GLN A 12 -11.52 -11.10 10.57
N GLU A 13 -11.99 -12.35 10.56
CA GLU A 13 -11.12 -13.52 10.33
C GLU A 13 -10.43 -13.45 8.96
N ASN A 14 -11.17 -13.13 7.90
CA ASN A 14 -10.63 -12.99 6.56
C ASN A 14 -9.66 -11.81 6.40
N PHE A 15 -9.75 -10.80 7.26
CA PHE A 15 -8.84 -9.67 7.30
C PHE A 15 -7.45 -10.06 7.83
N TYR A 16 -7.41 -10.86 8.92
CA TYR A 16 -6.15 -11.28 9.54
C TYR A 16 -5.54 -12.53 8.90
N ARG A 17 -6.34 -13.35 8.22
CA ARG A 17 -5.92 -14.58 7.55
C ARG A 17 -4.68 -14.43 6.65
N PRO A 18 -4.55 -13.46 5.73
CA PRO A 18 -3.34 -13.32 4.92
C PRO A 18 -2.10 -13.06 5.77
N ILE A 19 -2.18 -12.20 6.79
CA ILE A 19 -1.05 -11.89 7.67
C ILE A 19 -0.62 -13.14 8.45
N LEU A 20 -1.57 -13.93 8.97
CA LEU A 20 -1.29 -15.17 9.68
C LEU A 20 -0.70 -16.25 8.76
N GLU A 21 -1.22 -16.36 7.53
CA GLU A 21 -0.69 -17.32 6.53
C GLU A 21 0.72 -16.94 6.07
N TYR A 22 1.03 -15.66 5.82
CA TYR A 22 2.39 -15.23 5.48
C TYR A 22 3.38 -15.34 6.65
N ARG A 23 2.94 -15.10 7.89
CA ARG A 23 3.78 -15.31 9.09
C ARG A 23 4.10 -16.79 9.31
N SER A 24 3.14 -17.67 9.09
CA SER A 24 3.41 -19.11 9.18
C SER A 24 4.28 -19.61 8.02
N ALA A 25 4.09 -19.08 6.80
CA ALA A 25 4.95 -19.37 5.66
C ALA A 25 6.41 -18.92 5.89
N SER A 26 6.64 -17.73 6.46
CA SER A 26 8.01 -17.27 6.74
C SER A 26 8.73 -18.13 7.78
N ILE A 27 8.02 -18.60 8.81
CA ILE A 27 8.59 -19.54 9.79
C ILE A 27 8.95 -20.87 9.11
N LEU A 28 8.07 -21.42 8.28
CA LEU A 28 8.35 -22.67 7.54
C LEU A 28 9.56 -22.53 6.61
N LEU A 29 9.70 -21.38 5.95
CA LEU A 29 10.85 -21.10 5.10
C LEU A 29 12.15 -21.02 5.90
N ILE A 30 12.15 -20.29 7.02
CA ILE A 30 13.32 -20.19 7.91
C ILE A 30 13.71 -21.57 8.44
N CYS A 31 12.75 -22.37 8.92
CA CYS A 31 13.01 -23.71 9.41
C CYS A 31 13.61 -24.61 8.32
N SER A 32 13.03 -24.61 7.11
CA SER A 32 13.54 -25.39 5.97
C SER A 32 14.98 -25.03 5.61
N VAL A 33 15.28 -23.73 5.52
CA VAL A 33 16.64 -23.23 5.22
C VAL A 33 17.61 -23.57 6.34
N SER A 34 17.21 -23.40 7.60
CA SER A 34 18.07 -23.73 8.76
C SER A 34 18.41 -25.21 8.85
N MET A 35 17.45 -26.10 8.54
CA MET A 35 17.69 -27.54 8.52
C MET A 35 18.67 -27.93 7.42
N LEU A 36 18.55 -27.34 6.23
CA LEU A 36 19.51 -27.58 5.15
C LEU A 36 20.89 -27.05 5.51
N TYR A 37 20.98 -25.86 6.10
CA TYR A 37 22.24 -25.28 6.52
C TYR A 37 22.93 -26.13 7.59
N MET A 38 22.19 -26.58 8.60
CA MET A 38 22.72 -27.47 9.64
C MET A 38 23.16 -28.82 9.06
N GLY A 39 22.35 -29.44 8.21
CA GLY A 39 22.70 -30.71 7.56
C GLY A 39 23.96 -30.60 6.68
N LEU A 40 24.09 -29.49 5.93
CA LEU A 40 25.29 -29.22 5.13
C LEU A 40 26.52 -28.96 6.02
N SER A 41 26.33 -28.29 7.15
CA SER A 41 27.43 -27.95 8.07
C SER A 41 27.91 -29.16 8.88
N SER A 42 27.04 -30.12 9.18
CA SER A 42 27.40 -31.33 9.92
C SER A 42 28.07 -32.38 9.04
N ASP A 43 27.45 -32.70 7.91
CA ASP A 43 27.79 -33.89 7.12
C ASP A 43 28.29 -33.54 5.71
N GLY A 44 28.42 -32.25 5.39
CA GLY A 44 28.84 -31.81 4.07
C GLY A 44 27.81 -32.17 3.00
N LEU A 45 28.25 -32.84 1.94
CA LEU A 45 27.37 -33.29 0.85
C LEU A 45 26.60 -34.59 1.18
N ASP A 46 27.02 -35.34 2.18
CA ASP A 46 26.38 -36.60 2.62
C ASP A 46 25.28 -36.33 3.67
N ILE A 47 24.40 -35.37 3.36
CA ILE A 47 23.30 -35.00 4.25
C ILE A 47 22.39 -36.21 4.47
N ALA A 48 22.07 -36.48 5.74
CA ALA A 48 21.12 -37.52 6.11
C ALA A 48 19.81 -37.38 5.29
N PRO A 49 19.36 -38.44 4.59
CA PRO A 49 18.20 -38.36 3.70
C PRO A 49 16.95 -37.83 4.40
N ILE A 50 16.79 -38.15 5.69
CA ILE A 50 15.67 -37.69 6.50
C ILE A 50 15.64 -36.16 6.66
N VAL A 51 16.78 -35.51 6.81
CA VAL A 51 16.90 -34.04 6.92
C VAL A 51 16.56 -33.38 5.58
N LEU A 52 16.98 -34.00 4.48
CA LEU A 52 16.69 -33.52 3.14
C LEU A 52 15.19 -33.63 2.83
N PHE A 53 14.57 -34.78 3.05
CA PHE A 53 13.13 -34.98 2.82
C PHE A 53 12.26 -34.08 3.70
N THR A 54 12.62 -33.92 4.98
CA THR A 54 11.88 -33.04 5.90
C THR A 54 12.00 -31.57 5.50
N SER A 55 13.17 -31.11 5.08
CA SER A 55 13.33 -29.74 4.59
C SER A 55 12.53 -29.48 3.31
N ILE A 56 12.53 -30.40 2.35
CA ILE A 56 11.71 -30.29 1.13
C ILE A 56 10.22 -30.23 1.50
N LEU A 57 9.75 -31.07 2.42
CA LEU A 57 8.36 -31.05 2.87
C LEU A 57 7.98 -29.69 3.48
N LEU A 58 8.82 -29.14 4.35
CA LEU A 58 8.60 -27.81 4.95
C LEU A 58 8.55 -26.71 3.89
N PHE A 59 9.41 -26.80 2.87
CA PHE A 59 9.41 -25.87 1.75
C PHE A 59 8.12 -25.97 0.91
N LEU A 60 7.66 -27.18 0.62
CA LEU A 60 6.39 -27.40 -0.08
C LEU A 60 5.19 -26.87 0.71
N LEU A 61 5.18 -27.06 2.03
CA LEU A 61 4.16 -26.48 2.91
C LEU A 61 4.20 -24.95 2.90
N CYS A 62 5.39 -24.34 2.85
CA CYS A 62 5.54 -22.89 2.67
C CYS A 62 4.91 -22.42 1.36
N LEU A 63 5.21 -23.07 0.23
CA LEU A 63 4.63 -22.73 -1.07
C LEU A 63 3.11 -22.89 -1.07
N TYR A 64 2.59 -23.94 -0.44
CA TYR A 64 1.16 -24.16 -0.28
C TYR A 64 0.50 -23.01 0.49
N ARG A 65 1.09 -22.56 1.61
CA ARG A 65 0.60 -21.42 2.40
C ARG A 65 0.65 -20.10 1.62
N CYS A 66 1.69 -19.87 0.81
CA CYS A 66 1.75 -18.70 -0.06
C CYS A 66 0.63 -18.71 -1.12
N LYS A 67 0.33 -19.89 -1.68
CA LYS A 67 -0.75 -20.05 -2.68
C LYS A 67 -2.13 -19.78 -2.07
N THR A 68 -2.39 -20.26 -0.85
CA THR A 68 -3.67 -20.00 -0.16
C THR A 68 -3.83 -18.53 0.23
N ALA A 69 -2.74 -17.85 0.57
CA ALA A 69 -2.75 -16.44 0.98
C ALA A 69 -2.90 -15.45 -0.19
N ALA A 70 -2.42 -15.81 -1.39
CA ALA A 70 -2.41 -14.96 -2.59
C ALA A 70 -3.76 -14.31 -2.95
N PRO A 71 -4.90 -15.02 -3.03
CA PRO A 71 -6.19 -14.39 -3.37
C PRO A 71 -6.64 -13.36 -2.32
N PHE A 72 -6.37 -13.62 -1.03
CA PHE A 72 -6.69 -12.67 0.04
C PHE A 72 -5.83 -11.43 -0.04
N LEU A 73 -4.53 -11.56 -0.35
CA LEU A 73 -3.65 -10.40 -0.56
C LEU A 73 -4.09 -9.57 -1.77
N MET A 74 -4.46 -10.20 -2.88
CA MET A 74 -5.00 -9.48 -4.05
C MET A 74 -6.28 -8.70 -3.70
N ALA A 75 -7.16 -9.26 -2.88
CA ALA A 75 -8.37 -8.58 -2.43
C ALA A 75 -8.03 -7.36 -1.54
N HIS A 76 -7.12 -7.52 -0.58
CA HIS A 76 -6.64 -6.42 0.28
C HIS A 76 -5.93 -5.34 -0.54
N TRP A 77 -5.08 -5.73 -1.49
CA TRP A 77 -4.39 -4.81 -2.39
C TRP A 77 -5.35 -3.98 -3.23
N ARG A 78 -6.46 -4.57 -3.69
CA ARG A 78 -7.51 -3.85 -4.42
C ARG A 78 -8.17 -2.77 -3.56
N VAL A 79 -8.45 -3.07 -2.30
CA VAL A 79 -9.02 -2.09 -1.35
C VAL A 79 -8.00 -1.00 -1.02
N PHE A 80 -6.76 -1.37 -0.74
CA PHE A 80 -5.67 -0.44 -0.49
C PHE A 80 -5.43 0.51 -1.68
N LYS A 81 -5.38 -0.01 -2.91
CA LYS A 81 -5.23 0.80 -4.13
C LYS A 81 -6.37 1.81 -4.28
N ARG A 82 -7.61 1.40 -4.00
CA ARG A 82 -8.77 2.31 -4.02
C ARG A 82 -8.61 3.42 -2.97
N HIS A 83 -8.24 3.07 -1.75
CA HIS A 83 -8.08 4.04 -0.67
C HIS A 83 -6.94 5.03 -0.95
N PHE A 84 -5.81 4.54 -1.45
CA PHE A 84 -4.69 5.38 -1.88
C PHE A 84 -5.09 6.33 -3.02
N MET A 85 -5.88 5.84 -3.99
CA MET A 85 -6.41 6.67 -5.06
C MET A 85 -7.33 7.78 -4.52
N PHE A 86 -8.18 7.48 -3.53
CA PHE A 86 -9.00 8.50 -2.85
C PHE A 86 -8.15 9.55 -2.13
N VAL A 87 -7.14 9.15 -1.36
CA VAL A 87 -6.22 10.08 -0.67
C VAL A 87 -5.45 10.94 -1.68
N SER A 88 -5.01 10.35 -2.79
CA SER A 88 -4.35 11.09 -3.87
C SER A 88 -5.29 12.12 -4.53
N LEU A 89 -6.57 11.77 -4.72
CA LEU A 89 -7.58 12.69 -5.26
C LEU A 89 -7.90 13.84 -4.31
N ASP A 90 -7.99 13.58 -3.00
CA ASP A 90 -8.22 14.65 -2.02
C ASP A 90 -7.00 15.55 -1.87
N SER A 91 -5.78 15.02 -1.84
CA SER A 91 -4.57 15.85 -1.84
C SER A 91 -4.45 16.68 -3.12
N LEU A 92 -4.75 16.12 -4.29
CA LEU A 92 -4.82 16.87 -5.56
C LEU A 92 -5.93 17.93 -5.55
N ARG A 93 -7.07 17.64 -4.93
CA ARG A 93 -8.17 18.62 -4.77
C ARG A 93 -7.80 19.73 -3.80
N VAL A 94 -7.03 19.44 -2.75
CA VAL A 94 -6.46 20.44 -1.83
C VAL A 94 -5.43 21.30 -2.54
N ILE A 95 -4.57 20.73 -3.39
CA ILE A 95 -3.62 21.50 -4.21
C ILE A 95 -4.35 22.40 -5.22
N ASN A 96 -5.39 21.90 -5.90
CA ASN A 96 -6.20 22.71 -6.81
C ASN A 96 -6.96 23.84 -6.10
N LYS A 97 -7.41 23.60 -4.86
CA LYS A 97 -8.02 24.65 -4.01
C LYS A 97 -7.00 25.51 -3.26
N SER A 98 -5.71 25.18 -3.32
CA SER A 98 -4.68 25.96 -2.65
C SER A 98 -4.62 27.34 -3.30
N ASN A 99 -4.50 28.39 -2.48
CA ASN A 99 -4.51 29.77 -2.93
C ASN A 99 -3.37 30.13 -3.91
N PHE A 100 -2.50 29.18 -4.23
CA PHE A 100 -1.46 29.30 -5.26
C PHE A 100 -2.06 29.48 -6.66
N PHE A 101 -3.16 28.78 -7.01
CA PHE A 101 -3.83 28.92 -8.30
C PHE A 101 -4.97 29.95 -8.32
N SER A 102 -5.48 30.37 -7.15
CA SER A 102 -6.50 31.43 -7.07
C SER A 102 -5.94 32.82 -7.37
N ASN A 103 -4.63 33.03 -7.16
CA ASN A 103 -3.95 34.27 -7.53
C ASN A 103 -3.85 34.46 -9.05
N GLU A 104 -3.73 33.40 -9.83
CA GLU A 104 -3.63 33.51 -11.30
C GLU A 104 -4.92 34.05 -11.95
N ARG A 105 -6.09 33.71 -11.39
CA ARG A 105 -7.37 34.35 -11.78
C ARG A 105 -7.46 35.81 -11.35
N LYS A 106 -6.88 36.15 -10.19
CA LYS A 106 -6.82 37.53 -9.69
C LYS A 106 -5.98 38.41 -10.63
N TYR A 107 -4.88 37.89 -11.16
CA TYR A 107 -4.06 38.59 -12.15
C TYR A 107 -4.70 38.65 -13.55
N ARG A 108 -5.47 37.64 -13.99
CA ARG A 108 -6.23 37.74 -15.26
C ARG A 108 -7.31 38.83 -15.23
N GLN A 109 -7.97 39.05 -14.10
CA GLN A 109 -8.95 40.14 -13.96
C GLN A 109 -8.31 41.54 -13.91
N LEU A 110 -7.03 41.64 -13.56
CA LEU A 110 -6.26 42.88 -13.57
C LEU A 110 -5.69 43.23 -14.97
N VAL A 111 -5.62 42.26 -15.89
CA VAL A 111 -5.09 42.46 -17.26
C VAL A 111 -6.16 42.97 -18.24
N ASP A 112 -7.44 42.88 -17.90
CA ASP A 112 -8.55 43.49 -18.68
C ASP A 112 -8.83 44.97 -18.29
N TRP A 113 -7.93 45.62 -17.55
CA TRP A 113 -7.99 47.07 -17.33
C TRP A 113 -7.48 47.80 -18.58
N PRO A 114 -8.25 48.68 -19.23
CA PRO A 114 -7.84 49.28 -20.49
C PRO A 114 -6.65 50.23 -20.28
N PRO A 115 -5.66 50.26 -21.18
CA PRO A 115 -4.68 51.33 -21.19
C PRO A 115 -5.36 52.59 -21.76
N GLU A 116 -5.22 53.70 -21.02
CA GLU A 116 -5.37 55.08 -21.51
C GLU A 116 -6.80 55.59 -21.76
N SER A 117 -7.47 56.03 -20.69
CA SER A 117 -8.25 57.27 -20.73
C SER A 117 -7.31 58.42 -20.35
N PRO A 118 -7.38 59.61 -21.00
CA PRO A 118 -6.38 60.68 -20.84
C PRO A 118 -6.51 61.48 -19.53
N ASP A 119 -7.42 61.13 -18.63
CA ASP A 119 -7.94 62.09 -17.64
C ASP A 119 -7.24 62.05 -16.27
N ASN A 120 -6.30 61.11 -16.04
CA ASN A 120 -5.61 60.97 -14.75
C ASN A 120 -4.22 61.65 -14.70
N GLN A 121 -4.00 62.72 -15.49
CA GLN A 121 -2.75 63.51 -15.45
C GLN A 121 -2.72 64.61 -14.37
N TYR A 122 -3.81 64.84 -13.66
CA TYR A 122 -3.82 65.79 -12.54
C TYR A 122 -3.76 64.98 -11.26
N HIS A 123 -2.61 64.93 -10.60
CA HIS A 123 -2.39 64.70 -9.16
C HIS A 123 -1.02 64.05 -8.88
N LEU A 124 0.05 64.46 -9.57
CA LEU A 124 1.41 64.24 -9.10
C LEU A 124 2.27 65.49 -9.36
N ASN A 125 2.17 66.44 -8.43
CA ASN A 125 3.20 67.41 -8.02
C ASN A 125 4.09 68.07 -9.11
N LYS A 126 3.69 69.26 -9.59
CA LYS A 126 4.37 70.57 -9.38
C LYS A 126 3.72 71.67 -10.21
#